data_AF-A0A929SER4-F1
#
_entry.id   AF-A0A929SER4-F1
#
_cell.length_a   1.000
_cell.length_b   1.000
_cell.length_c   1.000
_cell.angle_alpha   90.00
_cell.angle_beta   90.00
_cell.angle_gamma   90.00
#
_symmetry.space_group_name_H-M   'P 1'
#
loop_
_entity.id
_entity.type
_entity.pdbx_description
1 polymer ?
#
loop_
_entity_poly.entity_id
_entity_poly.type
_entity_poly.pdbx_seq_one_letter_code
_entity_poly.pdbx_strand_id
1 'polypeptide(L)'
;MNIRKKLGVQLIALGISLASVGTAFAAGWGQQNGKYYFIDPKNNEKVSGKWIHTSSGYYYIGADTYMVTGWKKINNAWHYFRPSGLMVTGWREVDKHWYYLKSDGTMQTGWLKLQKDGKDVWYYLKSYGAMATGWRKIADKWYYFSPEDGSLVMQKWQKIADKWYYFGNDGSMQSGWLNLNGTYYYLSGSNGNMETGWKTDTDGNKYYLDPASGKMATGWKKVDNIWYYFAGSGKMVKGWLREKDHYYYLEDGRMLANTTITLDGRSFSFNEAGVCTSDTSNLNFTEASAPSNTNQNGSNSQGPGAAGPGAAGPGAQGPGGTSSTPNPNGTQNSPDGPNSQGPSGNNTNQQGGGTIQAGSTNGPQ
;
A
#
# COMPACT_ATOMS: atom_id res chain seq x y z
N MET A 1 39.23 -80.28 54.77
CA MET A 1 39.86 -80.18 56.10
C MET A 1 39.89 -78.72 56.51
N ASN A 2 39.17 -78.37 57.58
CA ASN A 2 39.20 -77.05 58.21
C ASN A 2 40.62 -76.73 58.68
N ILE A 3 41.01 -75.44 58.67
CA ILE A 3 41.66 -74.75 59.81
C ILE A 3 41.63 -73.24 59.54
N ARG A 4 41.02 -72.51 60.47
CA ARG A 4 41.12 -71.05 60.65
C ARG A 4 42.42 -70.73 61.38
N LYS A 5 43.05 -69.57 61.13
CA LYS A 5 43.71 -68.76 62.16
C LYS A 5 43.76 -67.27 61.75
N LYS A 6 43.29 -66.42 62.67
CA LYS A 6 43.24 -64.95 62.64
C LYS A 6 44.59 -64.33 62.99
N LEU A 7 44.81 -63.08 62.54
CA LEU A 7 45.54 -61.93 63.15
C LEU A 7 45.81 -60.95 61.99
N GLY A 8 45.55 -59.63 61.97
CA GLY A 8 45.02 -58.63 62.89
C GLY A 8 45.57 -57.25 62.44
N VAL A 9 44.69 -56.22 62.31
CA VAL A 9 44.94 -54.74 62.30
C VAL A 9 45.73 -54.18 61.08
N GLN A 10 45.43 -53.05 60.42
CA GLN A 10 44.74 -51.81 60.82
C GLN A 10 43.87 -51.18 59.71
N LEU A 11 42.91 -50.37 60.17
CA LEU A 11 42.09 -49.42 59.40
C LEU A 11 42.94 -48.38 58.66
N ILE A 12 42.56 -48.11 57.40
CA ILE A 12 42.47 -46.73 56.89
C ILE A 12 41.11 -46.62 56.20
N ALA A 13 40.15 -46.00 56.88
CA ALA A 13 38.89 -45.60 56.27
C ALA A 13 39.16 -44.32 55.46
N LEU A 14 39.35 -44.46 54.15
CA LEU A 14 39.20 -43.33 53.24
C LEU A 14 37.69 -43.12 53.06
N GLY A 15 37.14 -42.17 53.83
CA GLY A 15 35.82 -41.62 53.55
C GLY A 15 35.87 -40.90 52.21
N ILE A 16 35.47 -41.58 51.13
CA ILE A 16 35.16 -40.94 49.87
C ILE A 16 33.85 -40.20 50.10
N SER A 17 33.93 -38.90 50.38
CA SER A 17 32.79 -38.03 50.17
C SER A 17 32.45 -38.09 48.68
N LEU A 18 31.28 -38.63 48.34
CA LEU A 18 30.65 -38.26 47.08
C LEU A 18 30.24 -36.80 47.21
N ALA A 19 31.18 -35.89 46.95
CA ALA A 19 30.82 -34.56 46.54
C ALA A 19 30.11 -34.71 45.19
N SER A 20 28.79 -34.59 45.18
CA SER A 20 28.05 -34.32 43.96
C SER A 20 28.69 -33.06 43.35
N VAL A 21 29.44 -33.24 42.25
CA VAL A 21 29.98 -32.12 41.49
C VAL A 21 28.79 -31.45 40.81
N GLY A 22 28.09 -30.60 41.55
CA GLY A 22 27.18 -29.64 40.97
C GLY A 22 28.04 -28.71 40.14
N THR A 23 28.07 -28.92 38.82
CA THR A 23 28.55 -27.91 37.89
C THR A 23 27.70 -26.68 38.12
N ALA A 24 28.24 -25.71 38.86
CA ALA A 24 27.67 -24.38 38.97
C ALA A 24 27.62 -23.82 37.55
N PHE A 25 26.42 -23.76 36.97
CA PHE A 25 26.26 -23.10 35.70
C PHE A 25 26.57 -21.62 35.91
N ALA A 26 27.55 -21.08 35.18
CA ALA A 26 27.79 -19.65 35.17
C ALA A 26 26.50 -18.94 34.72
N ALA A 27 26.11 -17.88 35.43
CA ALA A 27 24.96 -17.06 35.07
C ALA A 27 25.06 -16.54 33.62
N GLY A 28 23.93 -16.38 32.94
CA GLY A 28 23.88 -15.95 31.54
C GLY A 28 23.55 -17.09 30.56
N TRP A 29 24.03 -16.95 29.32
CA TRP A 29 23.71 -17.90 28.26
C TRP A 29 24.43 -19.23 28.45
N GLY A 30 23.67 -20.31 28.28
CA GLY A 30 24.17 -21.68 28.24
C GLY A 30 23.55 -22.46 27.09
N GLN A 31 24.14 -23.60 26.77
CA GLN A 31 23.66 -24.48 25.71
C GLN A 31 23.55 -25.91 26.22
N GLN A 32 22.51 -26.61 25.80
CA GLN A 32 22.29 -28.01 26.09
C GLN A 32 21.61 -28.67 24.89
N ASN A 33 22.18 -29.76 24.38
CA ASN A 33 21.65 -30.51 23.25
C ASN A 33 21.35 -29.63 22.02
N GLY A 34 22.24 -28.67 21.73
CA GLY A 34 22.09 -27.73 20.61
C GLY A 34 21.08 -26.59 20.85
N LYS A 35 20.34 -26.59 21.96
CA LYS A 35 19.40 -25.52 22.32
C LYS A 35 20.01 -24.56 23.34
N TYR A 36 19.76 -23.27 23.16
CA TYR A 36 20.22 -22.22 24.06
C TYR A 36 19.21 -21.97 25.18
N TYR A 37 19.68 -21.73 26.39
CA TYR A 37 18.89 -21.31 27.55
C TYR A 37 19.59 -20.14 28.25
N PHE A 38 18.90 -19.48 29.17
CA PHE A 38 19.47 -18.39 29.96
C PHE A 38 19.30 -18.66 31.45
N ILE A 39 20.36 -18.45 32.23
CA ILE A 39 20.35 -18.56 33.69
C ILE A 39 20.34 -17.18 34.32
N ASP A 40 19.38 -16.95 35.22
CA ASP A 40 19.25 -15.69 35.92
C ASP A 40 20.41 -15.51 36.93
N PRO A 41 21.21 -14.43 36.84
CA PRO A 41 22.33 -14.20 37.75
C PRO A 41 21.96 -14.03 39.22
N LYS A 42 20.68 -13.79 39.54
CA LYS A 42 20.23 -13.58 40.92
C LYS A 42 20.05 -14.88 41.69
N ASN A 43 19.57 -15.92 41.04
CA ASN A 43 19.22 -17.18 41.69
C ASN A 43 19.90 -18.41 41.06
N ASN A 44 20.66 -18.22 39.98
CA ASN A 44 21.35 -19.29 39.23
C ASN A 44 20.41 -20.37 38.67
N GLU A 45 19.16 -20.01 38.35
CA GLU A 45 18.18 -20.90 37.74
C GLU A 45 17.90 -20.54 36.28
N LYS A 46 17.50 -21.54 35.48
CA LYS A 46 17.03 -21.30 34.11
C LYS A 46 15.75 -20.47 34.14
N VAL A 47 15.71 -19.44 33.30
CA VAL A 47 14.49 -18.64 33.12
C VAL A 47 13.51 -19.35 32.18
N SER A 48 12.22 -19.05 32.32
CA SER A 48 11.15 -19.56 31.48
C SER A 48 10.18 -18.42 31.14
N GLY A 49 9.76 -18.35 29.87
CA GLY A 49 8.79 -17.35 29.40
C GLY A 49 9.26 -15.89 29.52
N LYS A 50 10.57 -15.62 29.43
CA LYS A 50 11.18 -14.34 29.81
C LYS A 50 11.89 -13.67 28.63
N TRP A 51 11.71 -12.36 28.52
CA TRP A 51 12.51 -11.51 27.62
C TRP A 51 13.91 -11.30 28.19
N ILE A 52 14.92 -11.45 27.34
CA ILE A 52 16.32 -11.20 27.66
C ILE A 52 16.81 -10.06 26.80
N HIS A 53 17.19 -8.96 27.44
CA HIS A 53 17.77 -7.80 26.78
C HIS A 53 19.29 -7.85 26.93
N THR A 54 19.99 -7.72 25.81
CA THR A 54 21.44 -7.73 25.73
C THR A 54 21.91 -6.53 24.89
N SER A 55 23.23 -6.30 24.85
CA SER A 55 23.84 -5.29 23.99
C SER A 55 23.55 -5.52 22.49
N SER A 56 23.31 -6.76 22.06
CA SER A 56 22.96 -7.09 20.67
C SER A 56 21.46 -6.97 20.37
N GLY A 57 20.61 -6.80 21.39
CA GLY A 57 19.17 -6.66 21.27
C GLY A 57 18.39 -7.66 22.12
N TYR A 58 17.17 -7.95 21.69
CA TYR A 58 16.18 -8.71 22.47
C TYR A 58 16.10 -10.18 22.02
N TYR A 59 15.99 -11.07 23.00
CA TYR A 59 15.76 -12.50 22.83
C TYR A 59 14.57 -12.90 23.70
N TYR A 60 13.97 -14.06 23.42
CA TYR A 60 12.92 -14.61 24.24
C TYR A 60 13.21 -16.06 24.60
N ILE A 61 13.12 -16.38 25.89
CA ILE A 61 13.17 -17.75 26.39
C ILE A 61 11.74 -18.25 26.52
N GLY A 62 11.43 -19.36 25.85
CA GLY A 62 10.14 -20.01 25.86
C GLY A 62 9.79 -20.62 27.20
N ALA A 63 8.54 -21.09 27.31
CA ALA A 63 8.06 -21.81 28.50
C ALA A 63 8.85 -23.11 28.75
N ASP A 64 9.43 -23.67 27.70
CA ASP A 64 10.30 -24.85 27.72
C ASP A 64 11.73 -24.55 28.17
N THR A 65 12.01 -23.33 28.66
CA THR A 65 13.31 -22.83 29.12
C THR A 65 14.36 -22.64 28.02
N TYR A 66 13.98 -22.76 26.76
CA TYR A 66 14.89 -22.61 25.62
C TYR A 66 14.60 -21.36 24.80
N MET A 67 15.63 -20.84 24.14
CA MET A 67 15.56 -19.68 23.27
C MET A 67 14.64 -19.94 22.08
N VAL A 68 13.76 -18.97 21.83
CA VAL A 68 12.83 -18.99 20.70
C VAL A 68 13.52 -18.50 19.43
N THR A 69 13.24 -19.18 18.33
CA THR A 69 13.57 -18.78 16.96
C THR A 69 12.30 -18.82 16.10
N GLY A 70 12.31 -18.11 14.97
CA GLY A 70 11.16 -18.02 14.07
C GLY A 70 9.98 -17.26 14.65
N TRP A 71 8.78 -17.54 14.14
CA TRP A 71 7.54 -16.90 14.57
C TRP A 71 7.10 -17.36 15.96
N LYS A 72 6.80 -16.40 16.84
CA LYS A 72 6.23 -16.69 18.16
C LYS A 72 5.19 -15.66 18.55
N LYS A 73 4.03 -16.14 19.01
CA LYS A 73 3.03 -15.30 19.64
C LYS A 73 3.35 -15.15 21.13
N ILE A 74 3.55 -13.91 21.58
CA ILE A 74 3.87 -13.53 22.96
C ILE A 74 2.89 -12.43 23.35
N ASN A 75 2.16 -12.60 24.46
CA ASN A 75 1.16 -11.63 24.95
C ASN A 75 0.18 -11.17 23.85
N ASN A 76 -0.32 -12.12 23.07
CA ASN A 76 -1.24 -11.93 21.95
C ASN A 76 -0.67 -11.15 20.73
N ALA A 77 0.62 -10.83 20.70
CA ALA A 77 1.30 -10.24 19.55
C ALA A 77 2.28 -11.21 18.91
N TRP A 78 2.40 -11.18 17.58
CA TRP A 78 3.39 -11.99 16.85
C TRP A 78 4.74 -11.27 16.80
N HIS A 79 5.81 -12.01 17.08
CA HIS A 79 7.19 -11.60 16.93
C HIS A 79 7.91 -12.58 16.02
N TYR A 80 8.99 -12.14 15.37
CA TYR A 80 9.87 -13.01 14.61
C TYR A 80 11.29 -12.93 15.15
N PHE A 81 11.89 -14.09 15.40
CA PHE A 81 13.26 -14.22 15.89
C PHE A 81 14.13 -14.86 14.81
N ARG A 82 15.33 -14.32 14.59
CA ARG A 82 16.32 -14.90 13.67
C ARG A 82 16.73 -16.31 14.13
N PRO A 83 17.41 -17.11 13.30
CA PRO A 83 18.01 -18.36 13.77
C PRO A 83 18.97 -18.19 14.96
N SER A 84 19.62 -17.02 15.08
CA SER A 84 20.42 -16.63 16.25
C SER A 84 19.59 -16.33 17.50
N GLY A 85 18.25 -16.27 17.39
CA GLY A 85 17.34 -15.90 18.47
C GLY A 85 17.15 -14.39 18.66
N LEU A 86 17.85 -13.57 17.89
CA LEU A 86 17.68 -12.12 17.93
C LEU A 86 16.32 -11.71 17.36
N MET A 87 15.55 -10.92 18.10
CA MET A 87 14.26 -10.39 17.68
C MET A 87 14.42 -9.44 16.50
N VAL A 88 13.57 -9.62 15.49
CA VAL A 88 13.55 -8.78 14.29
C VAL A 88 12.64 -7.56 14.48
N THR A 89 13.12 -6.42 13.99
CA THR A 89 12.36 -5.19 13.76
C THR A 89 12.50 -4.79 12.29
N GLY A 90 11.61 -3.94 11.78
CA GLY A 90 11.59 -3.51 10.38
C GLY A 90 11.07 -4.58 9.40
N TRP A 91 11.43 -4.42 8.13
CA TRP A 91 11.04 -5.33 7.06
C TRP A 91 11.77 -6.67 7.14
N ARG A 92 11.03 -7.76 6.96
CA ARG A 92 11.58 -9.12 6.89
C ARG A 92 10.86 -9.97 5.88
N GLU A 93 11.61 -10.60 4.99
CA GLU A 93 11.10 -11.66 4.14
C GLU A 93 11.18 -13.01 4.86
N VAL A 94 10.07 -13.73 4.90
CA VAL A 94 9.93 -15.10 5.40
C VAL A 94 9.05 -15.86 4.43
N ASP A 95 9.51 -17.00 3.95
CA ASP A 95 8.77 -17.87 3.02
C ASP A 95 8.19 -17.11 1.80
N LYS A 96 9.01 -16.25 1.19
CA LYS A 96 8.66 -15.40 0.03
C LYS A 96 7.59 -14.34 0.30
N HIS A 97 7.33 -14.03 1.57
CA HIS A 97 6.39 -13.00 1.98
C HIS A 97 7.10 -11.96 2.83
N TRP A 98 6.87 -10.69 2.53
CA TRP A 98 7.36 -9.57 3.33
C TRP A 98 6.44 -9.28 4.51
N TYR A 99 7.02 -9.10 5.68
CA TYR A 99 6.37 -8.70 6.93
C TYR A 99 7.06 -7.46 7.46
N TYR A 100 6.35 -6.68 8.28
CA TYR A 100 6.94 -5.57 9.01
C TYR A 100 6.78 -5.79 10.51
N LEU A 101 7.89 -5.77 11.23
CA LEU A 101 7.93 -5.85 12.69
C LEU A 101 8.16 -4.44 13.22
N LYS A 102 7.29 -3.95 14.10
CA LYS A 102 7.42 -2.63 14.71
C LYS A 102 8.67 -2.56 15.59
N SER A 103 8.99 -1.37 16.11
CA SER A 103 10.15 -1.17 17.00
C SER A 103 10.09 -2.00 18.29
N ASP A 104 8.88 -2.29 18.78
CA ASP A 104 8.61 -3.21 19.90
C ASP A 104 8.69 -4.70 19.50
N GLY A 105 9.03 -4.99 18.24
CA GLY A 105 9.12 -6.33 17.65
C GLY A 105 7.78 -6.96 17.30
N THR A 106 6.66 -6.31 17.58
CA THR A 106 5.33 -6.85 17.26
C THR A 106 5.02 -6.68 15.77
N MET A 107 4.44 -7.71 15.16
CA MET A 107 4.11 -7.74 13.74
C MET A 107 2.99 -6.75 13.41
N GLN A 108 3.21 -5.94 12.38
CA GLN A 108 2.23 -5.03 11.84
C GLN A 108 1.18 -5.76 10.99
N THR A 109 -0.07 -5.35 11.15
CA THR A 109 -1.19 -5.67 10.26
C THR A 109 -1.91 -4.39 9.88
N GLY A 110 -2.60 -4.37 8.75
CA GLY A 110 -3.30 -3.20 8.24
C GLY A 110 -2.37 -2.18 7.58
N TRP A 111 -2.79 -0.91 7.60
CA TRP A 111 -2.04 0.18 6.99
C TRP A 111 -0.71 0.44 7.70
N LEU A 112 0.34 0.63 6.91
CA LEU A 112 1.65 1.02 7.39
C LEU A 112 2.12 2.25 6.61
N LYS A 113 2.50 3.30 7.34
CA LYS A 113 3.07 4.53 6.80
C LYS A 113 4.54 4.60 7.18
N LEU A 114 5.42 4.71 6.19
CA LEU A 114 6.84 4.91 6.37
C LEU A 114 7.29 6.19 5.67
N GLN A 115 8.46 6.70 6.06
CA GLN A 115 9.13 7.81 5.41
C GLN A 115 10.28 7.29 4.56
N LYS A 116 10.29 7.64 3.27
CA LYS A 116 11.35 7.29 2.32
C LYS A 116 11.69 8.54 1.50
N ASP A 117 12.95 8.96 1.55
CA ASP A 117 13.45 10.16 0.86
C ASP A 117 12.63 11.43 1.17
N GLY A 118 12.21 11.59 2.42
CA GLY A 118 11.39 12.72 2.90
C GLY A 118 9.93 12.68 2.45
N LYS A 119 9.46 11.57 1.86
CA LYS A 119 8.08 11.38 1.41
C LYS A 119 7.41 10.24 2.17
N ASP A 120 6.11 10.42 2.40
CA ASP A 120 5.25 9.37 2.93
C ASP A 120 5.06 8.26 1.89
N VAL A 121 5.36 7.02 2.27
CA VAL A 121 5.10 5.83 1.48
C VAL A 121 4.21 4.91 2.30
N TRP A 122 3.14 4.44 1.67
CA TRP A 122 2.12 3.61 2.31
C TRP A 122 2.20 2.17 1.83
N TYR A 123 1.94 1.24 2.74
CA TYR A 123 1.85 -0.19 2.50
C TYR A 123 0.61 -0.73 3.20
N TYR A 124 0.21 -1.95 2.84
CA TYR A 124 -0.84 -2.66 3.56
C TYR A 124 -0.38 -4.07 3.89
N LEU A 125 -0.39 -4.41 5.17
CA LEU A 125 -0.09 -5.74 5.68
C LEU A 125 -1.43 -6.46 5.87
N LYS A 126 -1.59 -7.63 5.24
CA LYS A 126 -2.82 -8.42 5.34
C LYS A 126 -3.06 -8.85 6.79
N SER A 127 -4.23 -9.44 7.07
CA SER A 127 -4.59 -9.91 8.42
C SER A 127 -3.57 -10.88 9.04
N TYR A 128 -2.85 -11.64 8.22
CA TYR A 128 -1.78 -12.54 8.62
C TYR A 128 -0.38 -11.92 8.53
N GLY A 129 -0.27 -10.61 8.35
CA GLY A 129 0.97 -9.83 8.38
C GLY A 129 1.72 -9.70 7.05
N ALA A 130 1.46 -10.56 6.07
CA ALA A 130 2.16 -10.46 4.79
C ALA A 130 1.74 -9.19 4.04
N MET A 131 2.72 -8.50 3.46
CA MET A 131 2.54 -7.32 2.62
C MET A 131 1.65 -7.62 1.41
N ALA A 132 0.77 -6.69 1.09
CA ALA A 132 -0.06 -6.73 -0.09
C ALA A 132 0.70 -6.19 -1.32
N THR A 133 0.46 -6.83 -2.45
CA THR A 133 0.83 -6.37 -3.79
C THR A 133 -0.40 -6.50 -4.70
N GLY A 134 -0.40 -5.75 -5.80
CA GLY A 134 -1.49 -5.73 -6.77
C GLY A 134 -2.79 -5.13 -6.24
N TRP A 135 -3.91 -5.49 -6.87
CA TRP A 135 -5.25 -5.02 -6.52
C TRP A 135 -5.70 -5.52 -5.15
N ARG A 136 -6.29 -4.62 -4.36
CA ARG A 136 -6.90 -4.96 -3.07
C ARG A 136 -8.14 -4.11 -2.82
N LYS A 137 -9.24 -4.76 -2.45
CA LYS A 137 -10.42 -4.09 -1.90
C LYS A 137 -10.27 -3.98 -0.38
N ILE A 138 -10.33 -2.77 0.16
CA ILE A 138 -10.20 -2.45 1.59
C ILE A 138 -11.28 -1.45 1.95
N ALA A 139 -12.13 -1.76 2.93
CA ALA A 139 -13.24 -0.88 3.35
C ALA A 139 -14.05 -0.31 2.17
N ASP A 140 -14.47 -1.22 1.28
CA ASP A 140 -15.21 -0.94 0.04
C ASP A 140 -14.54 -0.10 -1.04
N LYS A 141 -13.29 0.31 -0.84
CA LYS A 141 -12.47 1.01 -1.85
C LYS A 141 -11.46 0.07 -2.48
N TRP A 142 -11.17 0.29 -3.77
CA TRP A 142 -10.11 -0.42 -4.48
C TRP A 142 -8.80 0.34 -4.41
N TYR A 143 -7.71 -0.36 -4.13
CA TYR A 143 -6.35 0.14 -4.06
C TYR A 143 -5.45 -0.73 -4.94
N TYR A 144 -4.33 -0.16 -5.37
CA TYR A 144 -3.30 -0.91 -6.08
C TYR A 144 -1.95 -0.71 -5.42
N PHE A 145 -1.33 -1.82 -5.03
CA PHE A 145 0.01 -1.84 -4.45
C PHE A 145 1.00 -2.30 -5.51
N SER A 146 2.10 -1.58 -5.66
CA SER A 146 3.19 -1.90 -6.59
C SER A 146 3.60 -3.36 -6.44
N PRO A 147 3.62 -4.17 -7.52
CA PRO A 147 4.15 -5.52 -7.46
C PRO A 147 5.64 -5.58 -7.13
N GLU A 148 6.39 -4.51 -7.40
CA GLU A 148 7.84 -4.44 -7.23
C GLU A 148 8.23 -4.27 -5.76
N ASP A 149 7.55 -3.38 -5.04
CA ASP A 149 7.94 -3.01 -3.68
C ASP A 149 6.76 -2.91 -2.69
N GLY A 150 5.54 -3.22 -3.11
CA GLY A 150 4.34 -3.16 -2.25
C GLY A 150 3.89 -1.75 -1.87
N SER A 151 4.51 -0.71 -2.42
CA SER A 151 4.10 0.68 -2.16
C SER A 151 2.72 0.97 -2.77
N LEU A 152 1.89 1.73 -2.07
CA LEU A 152 0.57 2.14 -2.55
C LEU A 152 0.70 3.13 -3.71
N VAL A 153 -0.01 2.84 -4.81
CA VAL A 153 -0.20 3.79 -5.91
C VAL A 153 -1.24 4.84 -5.51
N MET A 154 -0.87 6.12 -5.59
CA MET A 154 -1.74 7.25 -5.27
C MET A 154 -1.37 8.49 -6.09
N GLN A 155 -2.34 9.39 -6.25
CA GLN A 155 -2.22 10.69 -6.93
C GLN A 155 -1.69 10.62 -8.37
N LYS A 156 -1.96 9.54 -9.09
CA LYS A 156 -1.44 9.36 -10.45
C LYS A 156 -2.29 8.45 -11.32
N TRP A 157 -2.09 8.62 -12.63
CA TRP A 157 -2.45 7.62 -13.63
C TRP A 157 -1.53 6.41 -13.49
N GLN A 158 -2.10 5.21 -13.62
CA GLN A 158 -1.37 3.96 -13.63
C GLN A 158 -1.95 3.04 -14.69
N LYS A 159 -1.09 2.56 -15.59
CA LYS A 159 -1.43 1.53 -16.57
C LYS A 159 -1.27 0.16 -15.90
N ILE A 160 -2.32 -0.65 -15.94
CA ILE A 160 -2.38 -2.00 -15.33
C ILE A 160 -3.10 -2.92 -16.31
N ALA A 161 -2.40 -3.98 -16.78
CA ALA A 161 -2.94 -4.92 -17.77
C ALA A 161 -3.61 -4.22 -18.96
N ASP A 162 -2.87 -3.31 -19.59
CA ASP A 162 -3.29 -2.49 -20.73
C ASP A 162 -4.45 -1.51 -20.54
N LYS A 163 -4.93 -1.35 -19.30
CA LYS A 163 -5.97 -0.38 -18.96
C LYS A 163 -5.40 0.74 -18.09
N TRP A 164 -5.86 1.96 -18.32
CA TRP A 164 -5.50 3.11 -17.49
C TRP A 164 -6.48 3.27 -16.33
N TYR A 165 -5.95 3.53 -15.14
CA TYR A 165 -6.70 3.84 -13.93
C TYR A 165 -6.13 5.09 -13.31
N TYR A 166 -6.94 5.84 -12.57
CA TYR A 166 -6.47 6.96 -11.78
C TYR A 166 -6.69 6.68 -10.30
N PHE A 167 -5.66 6.91 -9.48
CA PHE A 167 -5.72 6.75 -8.03
C PHE A 167 -5.68 8.11 -7.36
N GLY A 168 -6.63 8.36 -6.45
CA GLY A 168 -6.81 9.63 -5.76
C GLY A 168 -5.76 9.88 -4.67
N ASN A 169 -6.00 10.95 -3.89
CA ASN A 169 -5.10 11.37 -2.80
C ASN A 169 -5.00 10.34 -1.66
N ASP A 170 -6.10 9.63 -1.37
CA ASP A 170 -6.13 8.55 -0.39
C ASP A 170 -5.64 7.20 -0.98
N GLY A 171 -5.20 7.19 -2.25
CA GLY A 171 -4.81 5.99 -2.99
C GLY A 171 -5.96 5.12 -3.47
N SER A 172 -7.21 5.54 -3.28
CA SER A 172 -8.36 4.81 -3.83
C SER A 172 -8.50 5.03 -5.33
N MET A 173 -8.86 3.96 -6.05
CA MET A 173 -9.18 3.98 -7.46
C MET A 173 -10.40 4.87 -7.71
N GLN A 174 -10.30 5.80 -8.66
CA GLN A 174 -11.40 6.66 -9.06
C GLN A 174 -12.31 5.97 -10.08
N SER A 175 -13.58 6.39 -10.10
CA SER A 175 -14.62 5.95 -11.04
C SER A 175 -15.53 7.12 -11.39
N GLY A 176 -16.21 7.05 -12.52
CA GLY A 176 -17.06 8.13 -13.03
C GLY A 176 -16.27 9.27 -13.67
N TRP A 177 -16.85 10.46 -13.70
CA TRP A 177 -16.19 11.66 -14.23
C TRP A 177 -15.02 12.09 -13.33
N LEU A 178 -13.85 12.27 -13.94
CA LEU A 178 -12.66 12.79 -13.28
C LEU A 178 -12.24 14.09 -13.94
N ASN A 179 -12.07 15.14 -13.14
CA ASN A 179 -11.51 16.42 -13.56
C ASN A 179 -10.07 16.55 -13.03
N LEU A 180 -9.11 16.64 -13.95
CA LEU A 180 -7.73 16.96 -13.64
C LEU A 180 -7.39 18.31 -14.27
N ASN A 181 -7.36 19.37 -13.45
CA ASN A 181 -6.99 20.73 -13.86
C ASN A 181 -7.76 21.22 -15.09
N GLY A 182 -9.08 21.06 -15.10
CA GLY A 182 -9.97 21.47 -16.20
C GLY A 182 -10.08 20.47 -17.35
N THR A 183 -9.28 19.40 -17.34
CA THR A 183 -9.40 18.31 -18.32
C THR A 183 -10.25 17.18 -17.75
N TYR A 184 -11.34 16.85 -18.42
CA TYR A 184 -12.24 15.78 -18.01
C TYR A 184 -11.88 14.45 -18.66
N TYR A 185 -12.05 13.38 -17.90
CA TYR A 185 -11.93 11.98 -18.30
C TYR A 185 -13.14 11.22 -17.75
N TYR A 186 -13.44 10.07 -18.34
CA TYR A 186 -14.43 9.15 -17.77
C TYR A 186 -13.77 7.84 -17.38
N LEU A 187 -13.93 7.43 -16.13
CA LEU A 187 -13.47 6.17 -15.57
C LEU A 187 -14.71 5.28 -15.42
N SER A 188 -14.64 4.05 -15.90
CA SER A 188 -15.76 3.12 -15.86
C SER A 188 -16.33 2.99 -14.45
N GLY A 189 -17.65 3.15 -14.31
CA GLY A 189 -18.31 3.03 -13.00
C GLY A 189 -18.20 1.63 -12.38
N SER A 190 -18.09 0.58 -13.21
CA SER A 190 -18.01 -0.80 -12.75
C SER A 190 -16.59 -1.24 -12.40
N ASN A 191 -15.60 -0.77 -13.16
CA ASN A 191 -14.24 -1.31 -13.12
C ASN A 191 -13.14 -0.25 -12.95
N GLY A 192 -13.46 1.05 -12.99
CA GLY A 192 -12.53 2.18 -12.82
C GLY A 192 -11.54 2.42 -13.95
N ASN A 193 -11.54 1.59 -15.01
CA ASN A 193 -10.66 1.83 -16.14
C ASN A 193 -11.13 3.03 -16.96
N MET A 194 -10.19 3.82 -17.47
CA MET A 194 -10.46 4.94 -18.36
C MET A 194 -11.18 4.47 -19.62
N GLU A 195 -12.29 5.12 -19.93
CA GLU A 195 -13.04 4.91 -21.17
C GLU A 195 -12.56 5.89 -22.26
N THR A 196 -12.71 5.46 -23.50
CA THR A 196 -12.41 6.24 -24.70
C THR A 196 -13.54 6.10 -25.73
N GLY A 197 -13.58 7.00 -26.70
CA GLY A 197 -14.62 7.03 -27.73
C GLY A 197 -15.94 7.64 -27.24
N TRP A 198 -17.05 7.20 -27.83
CA TRP A 198 -18.38 7.71 -27.50
C TRP A 198 -18.87 7.21 -26.15
N LYS A 199 -19.35 8.14 -25.32
CA LYS A 199 -20.03 7.83 -24.05
C LYS A 199 -21.42 8.45 -24.05
N THR A 200 -22.41 7.67 -23.61
CA THR A 200 -23.77 8.17 -23.37
C THR A 200 -24.06 8.11 -21.87
N ASP A 201 -24.57 9.20 -21.28
CA ASP A 201 -25.04 9.21 -19.90
C ASP A 201 -26.48 8.68 -19.78
N THR A 202 -27.00 8.63 -18.55
CA THR A 202 -28.36 8.12 -18.26
C THR A 202 -29.46 8.99 -18.84
N ASP A 203 -29.18 10.27 -19.10
CA ASP A 203 -30.13 11.22 -19.66
C ASP A 203 -30.07 11.24 -21.21
N GLY A 204 -29.24 10.38 -21.81
CA GLY A 204 -29.05 10.29 -23.25
C GLY A 204 -28.10 11.35 -23.84
N ASN A 205 -27.43 12.15 -23.01
CA ASN A 205 -26.42 13.06 -23.51
C ASN A 205 -25.19 12.26 -23.97
N LYS A 206 -24.65 12.64 -25.13
CA LYS A 206 -23.45 12.04 -25.69
C LYS A 206 -22.22 12.91 -25.43
N TYR A 207 -21.10 12.25 -25.17
CA TYR A 207 -19.78 12.83 -24.97
C TYR A 207 -18.80 12.04 -25.84
N TYR A 208 -17.66 12.65 -26.16
CA TYR A 208 -16.58 11.97 -26.87
C TYR A 208 -15.28 12.09 -26.09
N LEU A 209 -14.70 10.95 -25.75
CA LEU A 209 -13.43 10.82 -25.04
C LEU A 209 -12.36 10.48 -26.08
N ASP A 210 -11.31 11.26 -26.15
CA ASP A 210 -10.26 11.11 -27.15
C ASP A 210 -9.63 9.69 -27.11
N PRO A 211 -9.56 8.95 -28.23
CA PRO A 211 -9.07 7.57 -28.23
C PRO A 211 -7.63 7.39 -27.77
N ALA A 212 -6.77 8.40 -27.96
CA ALA A 212 -5.37 8.32 -27.57
C ALA A 212 -5.14 8.74 -26.12
N SER A 213 -5.88 9.74 -25.64
CA SER A 213 -5.61 10.38 -24.34
C SER A 213 -6.72 10.23 -23.30
N GLY A 214 -7.93 9.82 -23.68
CA GLY A 214 -9.12 9.78 -22.83
C GLY A 214 -9.72 11.14 -22.49
N LYS A 215 -9.14 12.23 -22.99
CA LYS A 215 -9.62 13.59 -22.73
C LYS A 215 -10.98 13.80 -23.37
N MET A 216 -11.94 14.30 -22.60
CA MET A 216 -13.25 14.68 -23.10
C MET A 216 -13.13 15.84 -24.11
N ALA A 217 -13.81 15.71 -25.24
CA ALA A 217 -13.88 16.73 -26.28
C ALA A 217 -14.80 17.89 -25.86
N THR A 218 -14.38 19.09 -26.26
CA THR A 218 -15.17 20.33 -26.21
C THR A 218 -14.95 21.08 -27.52
N GLY A 219 -15.93 21.87 -27.94
CA GLY A 219 -15.92 22.57 -29.23
C GLY A 219 -16.07 21.60 -30.42
N TRP A 220 -15.63 22.07 -31.60
CA TRP A 220 -15.63 21.28 -32.82
C TRP A 220 -14.66 20.09 -32.75
N LYS A 221 -15.14 18.89 -33.06
CA LYS A 221 -14.33 17.68 -33.17
C LYS A 221 -14.77 16.87 -34.39
N LYS A 222 -13.81 16.48 -35.21
CA LYS A 222 -14.03 15.55 -36.32
C LYS A 222 -13.86 14.11 -35.82
N VAL A 223 -14.87 13.28 -36.01
CA VAL A 223 -14.89 11.84 -35.67
C VAL A 223 -15.38 11.08 -36.88
N ASP A 224 -14.60 10.11 -37.36
CA ASP A 224 -14.92 9.30 -38.56
C ASP A 224 -15.35 10.15 -39.76
N ASN A 225 -14.56 11.19 -40.03
CA ASN A 225 -14.77 12.18 -41.11
C ASN A 225 -16.02 13.07 -40.97
N ILE A 226 -16.75 13.00 -39.85
CA ILE A 226 -17.93 13.82 -39.58
C ILE A 226 -17.60 14.85 -38.48
N TRP A 227 -18.04 16.09 -38.66
CA TRP A 227 -17.90 17.13 -37.64
C TRP A 227 -19.05 17.08 -36.63
N TYR A 228 -18.69 17.18 -35.36
CA TYR A 228 -19.59 17.31 -34.22
C TYR A 228 -19.17 18.53 -33.42
N TYR A 229 -20.10 19.12 -32.66
CA TYR A 229 -19.80 20.14 -31.69
C TYR A 229 -20.17 19.67 -30.28
N PHE A 230 -19.25 19.85 -29.34
CA PHE A 230 -19.45 19.55 -27.92
C PHE A 230 -19.46 20.86 -27.14
N ALA A 231 -20.48 21.11 -26.33
CA ALA A 231 -20.54 22.28 -25.47
C ALA A 231 -19.37 22.30 -24.45
N GLY A 232 -19.18 23.40 -23.72
CA GLY A 232 -18.16 23.48 -22.67
C GLY A 232 -18.32 22.40 -21.57
N SER A 233 -19.54 21.90 -21.37
CA SER A 233 -19.84 20.75 -20.50
C SER A 233 -19.49 19.39 -21.10
N GLY A 234 -19.03 19.34 -22.35
CA GLY A 234 -18.75 18.12 -23.12
C GLY A 234 -19.97 17.47 -23.76
N LYS A 235 -21.18 17.99 -23.53
CA LYS A 235 -22.41 17.45 -24.14
C LYS A 235 -22.43 17.75 -25.64
N MET A 236 -22.65 16.73 -26.46
CA MET A 236 -22.81 16.86 -27.90
C MET A 236 -24.06 17.69 -28.22
N VAL A 237 -23.88 18.75 -29.01
CA VAL A 237 -24.97 19.63 -29.44
C VAL A 237 -25.71 19.01 -30.63
N LYS A 238 -27.02 19.25 -30.70
CA LYS A 238 -27.89 18.90 -31.83
C LYS A 238 -28.69 20.13 -32.26
N GLY A 239 -29.11 20.16 -33.53
CA GLY A 239 -29.88 21.26 -34.10
C GLY A 239 -29.02 22.46 -34.48
N TRP A 240 -29.61 23.66 -34.45
CA TRP A 240 -28.92 24.89 -34.82
C TRP A 240 -27.84 25.27 -33.80
N LEU A 241 -26.65 25.55 -34.32
CA LEU A 241 -25.49 26.06 -33.59
C LEU A 241 -25.06 27.37 -34.24
N ARG A 242 -24.79 28.40 -33.43
CA ARG A 242 -24.17 29.64 -33.87
C ARG A 242 -22.75 29.73 -33.32
N GLU A 243 -21.78 30.00 -34.17
CA GLU A 243 -20.42 30.34 -33.77
C GLU A 243 -20.04 31.68 -34.42
N LYS A 244 -19.95 32.73 -33.59
CA LYS A 244 -19.80 34.12 -34.06
C LYS A 244 -20.96 34.51 -34.99
N ASP A 245 -20.71 34.76 -36.27
CA ASP A 245 -21.74 35.13 -37.25
C ASP A 245 -22.11 33.98 -38.20
N HIS A 246 -21.58 32.78 -37.95
CA HIS A 246 -21.87 31.60 -38.76
C HIS A 246 -22.88 30.69 -38.06
N TYR A 247 -23.84 30.21 -38.84
CA TYR A 247 -24.84 29.24 -38.40
C TYR A 247 -24.55 27.88 -39.03
N TYR A 248 -24.69 26.84 -38.21
CA TYR A 248 -24.50 25.45 -38.56
C TYR A 248 -25.73 24.65 -38.11
N TYR A 249 -25.98 23.51 -38.75
CA TYR A 249 -27.01 22.58 -38.31
C TYR A 249 -26.40 21.19 -38.05
N LEU A 250 -26.62 20.69 -36.83
CA LEU A 250 -26.13 19.39 -36.37
C LEU A 250 -27.27 18.36 -36.32
N GLU A 251 -27.50 17.68 -37.44
CA GLU A 251 -28.52 16.65 -37.57
C GLU A 251 -28.10 15.39 -36.80
N ASP A 252 -28.82 15.06 -35.72
CA ASP A 252 -28.41 14.07 -34.70
C ASP A 252 -26.96 14.27 -34.20
N GLY A 253 -26.48 15.52 -34.21
CA GLY A 253 -25.12 15.91 -33.82
C GLY A 253 -24.12 15.98 -34.97
N ARG A 254 -24.46 15.47 -36.16
CA ARG A 254 -23.59 15.47 -37.33
C ARG A 254 -23.76 16.77 -38.10
N MET A 255 -22.66 17.49 -38.33
CA MET A 255 -22.69 18.73 -39.09
C MET A 255 -23.05 18.47 -40.55
N LEU A 256 -24.05 19.19 -41.04
CA LEU A 256 -24.39 19.22 -42.46
C LEU A 256 -23.40 20.10 -43.24
N ALA A 257 -23.01 19.65 -44.43
CA ALA A 257 -22.15 20.39 -45.35
C ALA A 257 -22.45 19.97 -46.80
N ASN A 258 -22.23 20.88 -47.75
CA ASN A 258 -22.48 20.66 -49.19
C ASN A 258 -23.87 20.07 -49.48
N THR A 259 -24.90 20.58 -48.80
CA THR A 259 -26.26 20.04 -48.90
C THR A 259 -27.31 21.13 -48.73
N THR A 260 -28.54 20.81 -49.11
CA THR A 260 -29.73 21.63 -48.82
C THR A 260 -30.78 20.74 -48.18
N ILE A 261 -31.34 21.19 -47.07
CA ILE A 261 -32.40 20.48 -46.35
C ILE A 261 -33.59 21.39 -46.09
N THR A 262 -34.76 20.81 -45.88
CA THR A 262 -35.96 21.54 -45.48
C THR A 262 -36.26 21.29 -44.01
N LEU A 263 -36.29 22.36 -43.21
CA LEU A 263 -36.64 22.35 -41.79
C LEU A 263 -37.84 23.25 -41.58
N ASP A 264 -38.90 22.74 -40.95
CA ASP A 264 -40.13 23.49 -40.67
C ASP A 264 -40.69 24.26 -41.90
N GLY A 265 -40.63 23.64 -43.07
CA GLY A 265 -41.11 24.20 -44.34
C GLY A 265 -40.20 25.25 -44.99
N ARG A 266 -39.01 25.51 -44.43
CA ARG A 266 -38.00 26.42 -45.00
C ARG A 266 -36.79 25.64 -45.48
N SER A 267 -36.26 25.99 -46.66
CA SER A 267 -35.06 25.38 -47.22
C SER A 267 -33.80 26.13 -46.78
N PHE A 268 -32.81 25.38 -46.28
CA PHE A 268 -31.52 25.89 -45.83
C PHE A 268 -30.39 25.19 -46.57
N SER A 269 -29.50 25.98 -47.19
CA SER A 269 -28.31 25.49 -47.90
C SER A 269 -27.06 25.69 -47.04
N PHE A 270 -26.19 24.68 -47.03
CA PHE A 270 -24.93 24.65 -46.27
C PHE A 270 -23.75 24.43 -47.21
N ASN A 271 -22.73 25.28 -47.09
CA ASN A 271 -21.52 25.19 -47.92
C ASN A 271 -20.58 24.05 -47.45
N GLU A 272 -19.39 23.96 -48.04
CA GLU A 272 -18.39 22.92 -47.73
C GLU A 272 -17.91 22.97 -46.27
N ALA A 273 -17.85 24.16 -45.67
CA ALA A 273 -17.50 24.34 -44.27
C ALA A 273 -18.69 24.10 -43.32
N GLY A 274 -19.88 23.79 -43.85
CA GLY A 274 -21.12 23.60 -43.09
C GLY A 274 -21.79 24.90 -42.67
N VAL A 275 -21.34 26.06 -43.16
CA VAL A 275 -21.95 27.35 -42.87
C VAL A 275 -23.23 27.51 -43.69
N CYS A 276 -24.33 27.86 -43.02
CA CYS A 276 -25.61 28.16 -43.65
C CYS A 276 -25.51 29.44 -44.50
N THR A 277 -25.96 29.38 -45.74
CA THR A 277 -25.98 30.52 -46.69
C THR A 277 -27.39 31.06 -46.95
N SER A 278 -28.41 30.47 -46.34
CA SER A 278 -29.80 30.93 -46.39
C SER A 278 -30.13 31.95 -45.28
N ASP A 279 -31.32 32.55 -45.33
CA ASP A 279 -31.78 33.47 -44.27
C ASP A 279 -31.87 32.75 -42.91
N THR A 280 -31.18 33.29 -41.91
CA THR A 280 -31.09 32.76 -40.55
C THR A 280 -31.94 33.55 -39.54
N SER A 281 -32.81 34.43 -40.03
CA SER A 281 -33.71 35.21 -39.19
C SER A 281 -34.66 34.31 -38.37
N ASN A 282 -34.82 34.64 -37.10
CA ASN A 282 -35.74 33.98 -36.15
C ASN A 282 -35.46 32.49 -35.90
N LEU A 283 -34.20 32.04 -36.04
CA LEU A 283 -33.80 30.70 -35.62
C LEU A 283 -33.57 30.64 -34.10
N ASN A 284 -33.99 29.54 -33.47
CA ASN A 284 -33.55 29.17 -32.13
C ASN A 284 -32.28 28.33 -32.27
N PHE A 285 -31.21 28.73 -31.58
CA PHE A 285 -29.90 28.11 -31.70
C PHE A 285 -29.18 27.98 -30.35
N THR A 286 -28.23 27.05 -30.31
CA THR A 286 -27.23 26.99 -29.25
C THR A 286 -26.06 27.91 -29.61
N GLU A 287 -25.60 28.74 -28.68
CA GLU A 287 -24.37 29.51 -28.86
C GLU A 287 -23.14 28.64 -28.59
N ALA A 288 -22.16 28.71 -29.49
CA ALA A 288 -20.88 28.06 -29.32
C ALA A 288 -20.17 28.63 -28.10
N SER A 289 -19.95 27.79 -27.10
CA SER A 289 -19.21 28.14 -25.89
C SER A 289 -17.71 27.95 -26.15
N ALA A 290 -16.89 28.93 -25.75
CA ALA A 290 -15.45 28.71 -25.74
C ALA A 290 -15.09 27.52 -24.83
N PRO A 291 -14.03 26.76 -25.14
CA PRO A 291 -13.52 25.74 -24.22
C PRO A 291 -13.25 26.39 -22.86
N SER A 292 -13.97 25.96 -21.82
CA SER A 292 -13.85 26.53 -20.49
C SER A 292 -12.48 26.18 -19.91
N ASN A 293 -11.56 27.14 -19.90
CA ASN A 293 -10.28 27.04 -19.20
C ASN A 293 -10.46 27.53 -17.75
N THR A 294 -11.22 26.78 -16.95
CA THR A 294 -11.43 27.13 -15.53
C THR A 294 -10.31 26.55 -14.68
N ASN A 295 -9.26 27.37 -14.51
CA ASN A 295 -8.38 27.29 -13.35
C ASN A 295 -9.17 27.87 -12.15
N GLN A 296 -9.82 27.02 -11.36
CA GLN A 296 -10.21 27.38 -10.01
C GLN A 296 -9.71 26.35 -9.01
N ASN A 297 -8.87 26.86 -8.13
CA ASN A 297 -8.27 26.22 -6.99
C ASN A 297 -9.34 26.06 -5.90
N GLY A 298 -9.49 24.85 -5.37
CA GLY A 298 -10.17 24.62 -4.09
C GLY A 298 -11.61 24.11 -4.16
N SER A 299 -11.80 22.95 -3.54
CA SER A 299 -13.06 22.25 -3.25
C SER A 299 -13.71 21.50 -4.43
N ASN A 300 -14.02 20.25 -4.13
CA ASN A 300 -14.67 19.25 -4.97
C ASN A 300 -16.05 19.77 -5.43
N SER A 301 -16.08 20.56 -6.52
CA SER A 301 -17.32 21.04 -7.13
C SER A 301 -17.76 20.08 -8.24
N GLN A 302 -19.06 19.83 -8.23
CA GLN A 302 -19.75 18.70 -8.85
C GLN A 302 -19.66 18.71 -10.38
N GLY A 303 -19.19 17.60 -10.97
CA GLY A 303 -19.26 17.36 -12.41
C GLY A 303 -20.71 17.15 -12.92
N PRO A 304 -20.93 17.14 -14.24
CA PRO A 304 -22.26 16.99 -14.83
C PRO A 304 -22.86 15.60 -14.51
N GLY A 305 -23.84 15.55 -13.61
CA GLY A 305 -24.62 14.34 -13.26
C GLY A 305 -24.16 13.63 -11.98
N ALA A 306 -24.51 14.18 -10.82
CA ALA A 306 -23.98 13.82 -9.50
C ALA A 306 -24.45 12.46 -8.91
N ALA A 307 -23.54 11.77 -8.20
CA ALA A 307 -23.81 11.01 -6.96
C ALA A 307 -22.51 10.58 -6.20
N GLY A 308 -22.16 11.34 -5.14
CA GLY A 308 -21.50 10.89 -3.88
C GLY A 308 -19.98 10.54 -3.85
N PRO A 309 -19.37 10.36 -2.65
CA PRO A 309 -19.50 11.15 -1.41
C PRO A 309 -18.14 11.71 -0.91
N GLY A 310 -18.23 12.48 0.18
CA GLY A 310 -17.21 13.33 0.79
C GLY A 310 -15.94 12.65 1.33
N ALA A 311 -14.98 13.54 1.60
CA ALA A 311 -13.62 13.28 2.04
C ALA A 311 -13.48 12.62 3.42
N ALA A 312 -12.52 11.70 3.52
CA ALA A 312 -11.69 11.47 4.70
C ALA A 312 -10.44 10.69 4.22
N GLY A 313 -9.24 11.12 4.60
CA GLY A 313 -8.04 10.27 4.49
C GLY A 313 -8.26 8.96 5.28
N PRO A 314 -7.46 7.90 5.06
CA PRO A 314 -7.63 6.65 5.79
C PRO A 314 -7.47 6.92 7.29
N GLY A 315 -8.61 7.00 7.99
CA GLY A 315 -8.70 7.31 9.39
C GLY A 315 -7.95 6.24 10.18
N ALA A 316 -6.99 6.69 10.98
CA ALA A 316 -6.33 5.85 11.96
C ALA A 316 -7.35 5.50 13.06
N GLN A 317 -8.03 4.36 12.92
CA GLN A 317 -8.62 3.68 14.06
C GLN A 317 -7.57 2.72 14.61
N GLY A 318 -6.76 3.22 15.54
CA GLY A 318 -6.01 2.37 16.44
C GLY A 318 -6.93 1.82 17.54
N PRO A 319 -6.59 0.68 18.16
CA PRO A 319 -6.89 0.49 19.56
C PRO A 319 -5.80 1.18 20.39
N GLY A 320 -6.23 1.96 21.39
CA GLY A 320 -5.36 2.75 22.25
C GLY A 320 -4.35 1.93 23.04
N GLY A 321 -3.21 2.57 23.30
CA GLY A 321 -2.18 2.14 24.24
C GLY A 321 -1.40 3.37 24.67
N THR A 322 -1.47 3.69 25.95
CA THR A 322 -1.00 4.90 26.61
C THR A 322 0.47 5.21 26.34
N SER A 323 0.74 6.48 26.04
CA SER A 323 2.08 7.07 26.02
C SER A 323 2.67 7.13 27.42
N SER A 324 3.86 6.57 27.59
CA SER A 324 4.81 7.03 28.60
C SER A 324 6.19 7.04 27.96
N THR A 325 6.70 8.24 27.68
CA THR A 325 8.14 8.48 27.55
C THR A 325 8.79 8.27 28.91
N PRO A 326 10.07 7.85 28.93
CA PRO A 326 11.12 8.86 29.10
C PRO A 326 12.37 8.63 28.22
N ASN A 327 12.78 9.71 27.52
CA ASN A 327 14.07 10.43 27.51
C ASN A 327 15.45 9.69 27.56
N PRO A 328 16.60 10.36 27.31
CA PRO A 328 17.39 10.18 26.10
C PRO A 328 18.89 9.96 26.41
N ASN A 329 19.47 8.80 26.14
CA ASN A 329 20.91 8.72 25.86
C ASN A 329 21.27 7.29 25.52
N GLY A 330 21.97 7.12 24.40
CA GLY A 330 22.41 5.83 23.92
C GLY A 330 22.66 5.89 22.45
N THR A 331 23.71 6.60 22.04
CA THR A 331 24.38 6.34 20.77
C THR A 331 24.76 4.86 20.74
N GLN A 332 24.02 4.05 19.99
CA GLN A 332 24.38 2.66 19.75
C GLN A 332 24.26 2.32 18.27
N ASN A 333 25.43 2.10 17.67
CA ASN A 333 25.62 1.35 16.44
C ASN A 333 25.08 -0.07 16.65
N SER A 334 23.81 -0.28 16.34
CA SER A 334 23.32 -1.59 15.93
C SER A 334 23.31 -1.58 14.39
N PRO A 335 23.89 -2.57 13.70
CA PRO A 335 23.99 -2.56 12.24
C PRO A 335 22.61 -2.56 11.54
N ASP A 336 21.55 -2.86 12.28
CA ASP A 336 20.17 -2.94 11.80
C ASP A 336 19.24 -2.04 12.65
N GLY A 337 19.49 -0.73 12.67
CA GLY A 337 18.42 0.24 12.94
C GLY A 337 17.26 0.03 11.94
N PRO A 338 16.03 0.51 12.21
CA PRO A 338 14.87 0.22 11.37
C PRO A 338 15.18 0.57 9.92
N ASN A 339 15.37 -0.45 9.08
CA ASN A 339 15.75 -0.23 7.71
C ASN A 339 14.56 0.41 7.00
N SER A 340 14.66 1.72 6.77
CA SER A 340 13.69 2.52 6.02
C SER A 340 13.79 2.24 4.52
N GLN A 341 14.84 1.54 4.08
CA GLN A 341 14.89 1.00 2.73
C GLN A 341 13.88 -0.13 2.65
N GLY A 342 12.86 0.07 1.81
CA GLY A 342 11.75 -0.86 1.61
C GLY A 342 12.20 -2.24 1.12
N PRO A 343 11.26 -3.09 0.68
CA PRO A 343 11.50 -4.50 0.33
C PRO A 343 12.44 -4.77 -0.88
N SER A 344 13.30 -3.82 -1.26
CA SER A 344 14.29 -3.90 -2.34
C SER A 344 15.75 -3.98 -1.86
N GLY A 345 16.00 -4.19 -0.56
CA GLY A 345 17.35 -4.32 -0.01
C GLY A 345 17.81 -5.78 0.04
N ASN A 346 19.00 -6.07 -0.52
CA ASN A 346 19.73 -7.33 -0.38
C ASN A 346 19.78 -7.74 1.11
N ASN A 347 18.84 -8.58 1.54
CA ASN A 347 18.88 -9.17 2.87
C ASN A 347 19.81 -10.37 2.77
N THR A 348 21.12 -10.10 2.75
CA THR A 348 22.12 -11.15 2.78
C THR A 348 21.83 -12.02 4.00
N ASN A 349 21.53 -13.28 3.71
CA ASN A 349 21.38 -14.32 4.70
C ASN A 349 22.79 -14.60 5.26
N GLN A 350 23.32 -13.70 6.09
CA GLN A 350 24.53 -13.99 6.84
C GLN A 350 24.16 -15.07 7.86
N GLN A 351 24.40 -16.31 7.46
CA GLN A 351 24.65 -17.43 8.37
C GLN A 351 25.96 -17.13 9.11
N GLY A 352 25.90 -16.24 10.09
CA GLY A 352 26.89 -16.18 11.15
C GLY A 352 26.62 -17.34 12.10
N GLY A 353 27.40 -18.41 12.01
CA GLY A 353 27.46 -19.40 13.08
C GLY A 353 28.29 -18.84 14.22
N GLY A 354 27.71 -18.01 15.08
CA GLY A 354 28.38 -17.54 16.28
C GLY A 354 28.44 -18.62 17.34
N THR A 355 29.63 -18.85 17.89
CA THR A 355 29.85 -19.69 19.07
C THR A 355 29.68 -18.83 20.33
N ILE A 356 28.92 -19.32 21.32
CA ILE A 356 28.80 -18.65 22.63
C ILE A 356 29.94 -19.08 23.54
N GLN A 357 30.51 -18.11 24.28
CA GLN A 357 31.32 -18.39 25.46
C GLN A 357 30.38 -18.53 26.68
N ALA A 358 30.41 -19.69 27.34
CA ALA A 358 29.59 -19.97 28.53
C ALA A 358 29.81 -18.88 29.60
N GLY A 359 28.71 -18.36 30.17
CA GLY A 359 28.75 -17.25 31.13
C GLY A 359 28.69 -15.84 30.52
N SER A 360 28.57 -15.72 29.20
CA SER A 360 28.34 -14.43 28.52
C SER A 360 26.92 -13.90 28.76
N THR A 361 26.80 -12.59 28.99
CA THR A 361 25.53 -11.84 28.96
C THR A 361 25.25 -11.22 27.59
N ASN A 362 26.23 -11.21 26.69
CA ASN A 362 26.02 -10.87 25.27
C ASN A 362 25.37 -12.08 24.59
N GLY A 363 24.30 -11.85 23.82
CA GLY A 363 23.53 -12.91 23.18
C GLY A 363 24.32 -13.72 22.14
N PRO A 364 23.80 -14.89 21.71
CA PRO A 364 24.35 -15.63 20.57
C PRO A 364 24.49 -14.71 19.36
N GLN A 365 25.71 -14.58 18.81
CA GLN A 365 25.95 -13.82 17.58
C GLN A 365 25.46 -14.56 16.35
#